data_AF-A0A397EPP5-F1
#
_entry.id   AF-A0A397EPP5-F1
#
_cell.length_a   1.000
_cell.length_b   1.000
_cell.length_c   1.000
_cell.angle_alpha   90.00
_cell.angle_beta   90.00
_cell.angle_gamma   90.00
#
_symmetry.space_group_name_H-M   'P 1'
#
loop_
_entity.id
_entity.type
_entity.pdbx_description
1 polymer ?
#
loop_
_entity_poly.entity_id
_entity_poly.type
_entity_poly.pdbx_seq_one_letter_code
_entity_poly.pdbx_strand_id
1 'polypeptide(L)'
;MFWKNPSALTQVLIVAMVCFTCPGLFNALNSIAAGVADETINYNATALLYACFALFGLFAGGAVNVIGPKYTLFIGTFGYIMYAASLLVMDKNYDTVAKVYSSGATAFFYASNAVIGISAGFLWTAQGQMCMAYPTSETKGTYFAYFWVIFNLGGSLGGFLSFA
;
A
#
# COMPACT_ATOMS: atom_id res chain seq x y z
N MET A 1 -11.98 -23.06 -21.76
CA MET A 1 -11.86 -23.36 -20.31
C MET A 1 -10.50 -22.91 -19.76
N PHE A 2 -10.00 -21.71 -20.12
CA PHE A 2 -8.69 -21.20 -19.69
C PHE A 2 -8.74 -20.27 -18.46
N TRP A 3 -9.94 -19.92 -18.02
CA TRP A 3 -10.17 -19.01 -16.88
C TRP A 3 -10.37 -19.72 -15.54
N LYS A 4 -10.41 -21.06 -15.52
CA LYS A 4 -10.88 -21.79 -14.34
C LYS A 4 -9.79 -22.06 -13.29
N ASN A 5 -8.51 -22.06 -13.64
CA ASN A 5 -7.37 -22.25 -12.71
C ASN A 5 -6.09 -21.57 -13.24
N PRO A 6 -5.85 -20.27 -12.98
CA PRO A 6 -4.54 -19.69 -13.28
C PRO A 6 -3.47 -20.40 -12.46
N SER A 7 -2.34 -20.77 -13.10
CA SER A 7 -1.16 -21.35 -12.43
C SER A 7 -0.80 -20.54 -11.18
N ALA A 8 -0.30 -21.21 -10.13
CA ALA A 8 0.16 -20.54 -8.91
C ALA A 8 1.12 -19.38 -9.22
N LEU A 9 1.96 -19.55 -10.25
CA LEU A 9 2.87 -18.52 -10.75
C LEU A 9 2.11 -17.31 -11.34
N THR A 10 1.08 -17.55 -12.15
CA THR A 10 0.24 -16.48 -12.71
C THR A 10 -0.48 -15.70 -11.61
N GLN A 11 -0.97 -16.37 -10.57
CA GLN A 11 -1.63 -15.70 -9.45
C GLN A 11 -0.66 -14.82 -8.65
N VAL A 12 0.54 -15.32 -8.37
CA VAL A 12 1.60 -14.54 -7.70
C VAL A 12 2.02 -13.35 -8.53
N LEU A 13 2.16 -13.49 -9.85
CA LEU A 13 2.50 -12.37 -10.74
C LEU A 13 1.40 -11.30 -10.78
N ILE A 14 0.13 -11.68 -10.83
CA ILE A 14 -0.99 -10.71 -10.78
C ILE A 14 -0.96 -9.95 -9.45
N VAL A 15 -0.78 -10.64 -8.32
CA VAL A 15 -0.70 -10.00 -7.01
C VAL A 15 0.54 -9.10 -6.91
N ALA A 16 1.67 -9.52 -7.46
CA ALA A 16 2.88 -8.71 -7.52
C ALA A 16 2.67 -7.42 -8.33
N MET A 17 1.96 -7.50 -9.46
CA MET A 17 1.59 -6.33 -10.27
C MET A 17 0.66 -5.37 -9.52
N VAL A 18 -0.33 -5.88 -8.78
CA VAL A 18 -1.20 -5.05 -7.93
C VAL A 18 -0.40 -4.38 -6.81
N CYS A 19 0.53 -5.12 -6.19
CA CYS A 19 1.39 -4.57 -5.15
C CYS A 19 2.38 -3.53 -5.70
N PHE A 20 2.82 -3.71 -6.94
CA PHE A 20 3.61 -2.72 -7.67
C PHE A 20 2.82 -1.43 -7.91
N THR A 21 1.54 -1.50 -8.31
CA THR A 21 0.77 -0.28 -8.59
C THR A 21 0.27 0.45 -7.34
N CYS A 22 0.06 -0.25 -6.22
CA CYS A 22 -0.54 0.36 -5.02
C CYS A 22 0.51 0.66 -3.95
N PRO A 23 1.05 -0.33 -3.21
CA PRO A 23 2.23 -0.16 -2.36
C PRO A 23 3.44 0.48 -3.07
N GLY A 24 3.75 0.09 -4.32
CA GLY A 24 4.87 0.69 -5.06
C GLY A 24 4.66 2.16 -5.39
N LEU A 25 3.44 2.57 -5.75
CA LEU A 25 3.07 3.99 -5.92
C LEU A 25 3.14 4.74 -4.59
N PHE A 26 2.71 4.14 -3.47
CA PHE A 26 2.88 4.75 -2.16
C PHE A 26 4.35 5.04 -1.85
N ASN A 27 5.24 4.07 -2.11
CA ASN A 27 6.68 4.28 -1.94
C ASN A 27 7.19 5.42 -2.84
N ALA A 28 6.76 5.44 -4.11
CA ALA A 28 7.12 6.51 -5.05
C ALA A 28 6.67 7.90 -4.58
N LEU A 29 5.41 8.03 -4.16
CA LEU A 29 4.82 9.28 -3.67
C LEU A 29 5.55 9.81 -2.43
N ASN A 30 5.98 8.91 -1.54
CA ASN A 30 6.79 9.27 -0.38
C ASN A 30 8.21 9.72 -0.78
N SER A 31 8.81 9.11 -1.81
CA SER A 31 10.14 9.51 -2.30
C SER A 31 10.19 10.91 -2.91
N ILE A 32 9.11 11.33 -3.58
CA ILE A 32 9.03 12.67 -4.21
C ILE A 32 8.48 13.76 -3.28
N ALA A 33 8.27 13.47 -1.99
CA ALA A 33 7.64 14.38 -1.02
C ALA A 33 6.32 15.00 -1.54
N ALA A 34 5.49 14.21 -2.25
CA ALA A 34 4.31 14.74 -2.93
C ALA A 34 3.31 15.38 -1.94
N GLY A 35 2.99 16.66 -2.15
CA GLY A 35 1.79 17.33 -1.60
C GLY A 35 1.83 17.78 -0.13
N VAL A 36 2.85 17.42 0.67
CA VAL A 36 2.97 17.85 2.08
C VAL A 36 4.40 18.28 2.41
N ALA A 37 4.62 19.59 2.47
CA ALA A 37 5.91 20.24 2.77
C ALA A 37 6.19 20.40 4.27
N ASP A 38 5.17 20.29 5.13
CA ASP A 38 5.35 20.33 6.58
C ASP A 38 5.77 18.94 7.10
N GLU A 39 7.02 18.86 7.56
CA GLU A 39 7.60 17.63 8.11
C GLU A 39 6.83 17.11 9.33
N THR A 40 6.31 18.00 10.18
CA THR A 40 5.58 17.62 11.41
C THR A 40 4.29 16.88 11.07
N ILE A 41 3.56 17.38 10.07
CA ILE A 41 2.34 16.73 9.58
C ILE A 41 2.69 15.35 9.01
N ASN A 42 3.77 15.26 8.24
CA ASN A 42 4.20 14.02 7.61
C ASN A 42 4.62 12.95 8.64
N TYR A 43 5.37 13.35 9.67
CA TYR A 43 5.77 12.47 10.77
C TYR A 43 4.57 11.96 11.57
N ASN A 44 3.63 12.84 11.94
CA ASN A 44 2.44 12.45 12.67
C ASN A 44 1.55 11.50 11.86
N ALA A 45 1.39 11.76 10.55
CA ALA A 45 0.64 10.90 9.65
C ALA A 45 1.27 9.51 9.52
N THR A 46 2.60 9.46 9.36
CA THR A 46 3.36 8.20 9.30
C THR A 46 3.26 7.41 10.61
N ALA A 47 3.37 8.08 11.75
CA ALA A 47 3.18 7.44 13.06
C ALA A 47 1.78 6.83 13.19
N LEU A 48 0.74 7.55 12.74
CA LEU A 48 -0.64 7.07 12.75
C LEU A 48 -0.83 5.85 11.83
N LEU A 49 -0.25 5.89 10.63
CA LEU A 49 -0.26 4.78 9.69
C LEU A 49 0.33 3.52 10.33
N TYR A 50 1.55 3.62 10.90
CA TYR A 50 2.21 2.47 11.53
C TYR A 50 1.51 2.00 12.80
N ALA A 51 0.94 2.90 13.60
CA ALA A 51 0.15 2.54 14.77
C ALA A 51 -1.09 1.72 14.38
N CYS A 52 -1.85 2.20 13.38
CA CYS A 52 -3.00 1.47 12.84
C CYS A 52 -2.57 0.16 12.19
N PHE A 53 -1.46 0.14 11.45
CA PHE A 53 -0.93 -1.07 10.82
C PHE A 53 -0.56 -2.14 11.85
N ALA A 54 0.10 -1.76 12.96
CA ALA A 54 0.46 -2.69 14.02
C ALA A 54 -0.78 -3.27 14.72
N LEU A 55 -1.76 -2.41 15.07
CA LEU A 55 -2.99 -2.82 15.74
C LEU A 55 -3.82 -3.76 14.86
N PHE A 56 -4.11 -3.35 13.62
CA PHE A 56 -4.97 -4.13 12.72
C PHE A 56 -4.23 -5.31 12.09
N GLY A 57 -2.91 -5.25 11.95
CA GLY A 57 -2.10 -6.39 11.53
C GLY A 57 -2.24 -7.60 12.47
N LEU A 58 -2.40 -7.38 13.78
CA LEU A 58 -2.64 -8.45 14.76
C LEU A 58 -3.98 -9.17 14.52
N PHE A 59 -5.02 -8.43 14.12
CA PHE A 59 -6.35 -8.99 13.84
C PHE A 59 -6.53 -9.42 12.38
N ALA A 60 -5.67 -8.95 11.47
CA ALA A 60 -5.77 -9.21 10.04
C ALA A 60 -5.66 -10.70 9.71
N GLY A 61 -4.89 -11.48 10.48
CA GLY A 61 -4.78 -12.93 10.28
C GLY A 61 -6.11 -13.65 10.43
N GLY A 62 -6.89 -13.29 11.46
CA GLY A 62 -8.24 -13.84 11.66
C GLY A 62 -9.19 -13.45 10.54
N ALA A 63 -9.17 -12.17 10.13
CA ALA A 63 -10.02 -11.67 9.05
C ALA A 63 -9.70 -12.34 7.69
N VAL A 64 -8.41 -12.49 7.34
CA VAL A 64 -7.98 -13.14 6.10
C VAL A 64 -8.44 -14.60 6.05
N ASN A 65 -8.41 -15.30 7.18
CA ASN A 65 -8.85 -16.70 7.25
C ASN A 65 -10.36 -16.86 7.04
N VAL A 66 -11.17 -15.89 7.45
CA VAL A 66 -12.64 -15.93 7.32
C VAL A 66 -13.10 -15.42 5.95
N ILE A 67 -12.57 -14.28 5.50
CA ILE A 67 -13.00 -13.60 4.27
C ILE A 67 -12.30 -14.19 3.03
N GLY A 68 -11.12 -14.76 3.22
CA GLY A 68 -10.27 -15.28 2.17
C GLY A 68 -9.29 -14.23 1.62
N PRO A 69 -8.11 -14.67 1.14
CA PRO A 69 -7.03 -13.77 0.77
C PRO A 69 -7.37 -12.88 -0.44
N LYS A 70 -8.16 -13.37 -1.40
CA LYS A 70 -8.51 -12.61 -2.62
C LYS A 70 -9.32 -11.35 -2.32
N TYR A 71 -10.39 -11.49 -1.54
CA TYR A 71 -11.26 -10.36 -1.16
C TYR A 71 -10.56 -9.43 -0.18
N THR A 72 -9.77 -9.99 0.73
CA THR A 72 -9.00 -9.19 1.69
C THR A 72 -7.95 -8.31 0.98
N LEU A 73 -7.31 -8.84 -0.06
CA LEU A 73 -6.37 -8.08 -0.89
C LEU A 73 -7.06 -6.96 -1.68
N PHE A 74 -8.26 -7.23 -2.21
CA PHE A 74 -9.08 -6.21 -2.89
C PHE A 74 -9.46 -5.05 -1.95
N ILE A 75 -9.94 -5.35 -0.74
CA ILE A 75 -10.26 -4.35 0.28
C ILE A 75 -9.01 -3.58 0.71
N GLY A 76 -7.88 -4.28 0.87
CA GLY A 76 -6.59 -3.67 1.20
C GLY A 76 -6.07 -2.71 0.12
N THR A 77 -6.53 -2.83 -1.12
CA THR A 77 -6.09 -1.94 -2.21
C THR A 77 -6.78 -0.56 -2.15
N PHE A 78 -7.99 -0.50 -1.60
CA PHE A 78 -8.80 0.73 -1.56
C PHE A 78 -8.16 1.85 -0.71
N GLY A 79 -7.49 1.50 0.39
CA GLY A 79 -6.81 2.48 1.25
C GLY A 79 -5.71 3.27 0.53
N TYR A 80 -5.04 2.65 -0.46
CA TYR A 80 -4.02 3.31 -1.27
C TYR A 80 -4.59 4.40 -2.19
N ILE A 81 -5.81 4.19 -2.71
CA ILE A 81 -6.51 5.19 -3.52
C ILE A 81 -6.86 6.41 -2.66
N MET A 82 -7.35 6.17 -1.44
CA MET A 82 -7.71 7.25 -0.52
C MET A 82 -6.50 8.07 -0.09
N TYR A 83 -5.36 7.42 0.14
CA TYR A 83 -4.09 8.09 0.40
C TYR A 83 -3.67 9.01 -0.77
N ALA A 84 -3.66 8.50 -2.00
CA ALA A 84 -3.32 9.30 -3.18
C ALA A 84 -4.26 10.51 -3.34
N ALA A 85 -5.57 10.32 -3.13
CA ALA A 85 -6.53 11.41 -3.14
C ALA A 85 -6.25 12.44 -2.03
N SER A 86 -5.84 12.01 -0.83
CA SER A 86 -5.52 12.91 0.27
C SER A 86 -4.29 13.79 -0.01
N LEU A 87 -3.28 13.27 -0.70
CA LEU A 87 -2.13 14.07 -1.13
C LEU A 87 -2.54 15.15 -2.14
N LEU A 88 -3.40 14.82 -3.10
CA LEU A 88 -3.93 15.80 -4.05
C LEU A 88 -4.79 16.89 -3.38
N VAL A 89 -5.53 16.53 -2.34
CA VAL A 89 -6.33 17.50 -1.55
C VAL A 89 -5.41 18.40 -0.72
N MET A 90 -4.33 17.85 -0.14
CA MET A 90 -3.32 18.63 0.57
C MET A 90 -2.62 19.63 -0.35
N ASP A 91 -2.23 19.19 -1.55
CA ASP A 91 -1.59 20.05 -2.55
C ASP A 91 -2.51 21.18 -3.04
N LYS A 92 -3.78 20.88 -3.35
CA LYS A 92 -4.76 21.88 -3.80
C LYS A 92 -5.18 22.90 -2.74
N ASN A 93 -5.13 22.52 -1.46
CA ASN A 93 -5.52 23.39 -0.34
C ASN A 93 -4.30 23.91 0.43
N TYR A 94 -3.13 23.89 -0.22
CA TYR A 94 -1.93 24.51 0.29
C TYR A 94 -1.93 26.00 -0.03
N ASP A 95 -1.97 26.83 1.00
CA ASP A 95 -1.76 28.26 0.83
C ASP A 95 -0.26 28.53 0.73
N THR A 96 0.24 28.80 -0.48
CA THR A 96 1.66 29.07 -0.76
C THR A 96 2.18 30.33 -0.06
N VAL A 97 1.31 31.29 0.28
CA VAL A 97 1.68 32.56 0.90
C VAL A 97 1.77 32.42 2.42
N ALA A 98 0.82 31.73 3.03
CA ALA A 98 0.83 31.46 4.48
C ALA A 98 1.68 30.24 4.86
N LYS A 99 1.98 29.34 3.91
CA LYS A 99 2.55 27.99 4.13
C LYS A 99 1.72 27.15 5.12
N VAL A 100 0.40 27.35 5.10
CA VAL A 100 -0.53 26.68 6.01
C VAL A 100 -1.49 25.81 5.21
N TYR A 101 -1.71 24.59 5.70
CA TYR A 101 -2.73 23.68 5.19
C TYR A 101 -4.08 24.00 5.82
N SER A 102 -5.15 23.92 5.03
CA SER A 102 -6.51 23.97 5.59
C SER A 102 -6.72 22.83 6.60
N SER A 103 -7.26 23.17 7.78
CA SER A 103 -7.50 22.20 8.86
C SER A 103 -8.32 20.98 8.40
N GLY A 104 -9.25 21.17 7.46
CA GLY A 104 -10.02 20.09 6.86
C GLY A 104 -9.19 19.15 5.96
N ALA A 105 -8.21 19.69 5.23
CA ALA A 105 -7.31 18.89 4.39
C ALA A 105 -6.36 18.05 5.25
N THR A 106 -5.80 18.64 6.31
CA THR A 106 -4.92 17.93 7.25
C THR A 106 -5.66 16.81 8.00
N ALA A 107 -6.90 17.05 8.43
CA ALA A 107 -7.73 16.03 9.06
C ALA A 107 -8.03 14.86 8.11
N PHE A 108 -8.34 15.17 6.84
CA PHE A 108 -8.55 14.14 5.80
C PHE A 108 -7.28 13.36 5.49
N PHE A 109 -6.11 14.00 5.52
CA PHE A 109 -4.82 13.36 5.35
C PHE A 109 -4.51 12.38 6.49
N TYR A 110 -4.72 12.78 7.75
CA TYR A 110 -4.56 11.87 8.89
C TYR A 110 -5.55 10.70 8.85
N ALA A 111 -6.82 10.95 8.55
CA ALA A 111 -7.81 9.88 8.39
C ALA A 111 -7.43 8.90 7.27
N SER A 112 -6.93 9.41 6.14
CA SER A 112 -6.44 8.59 5.04
C SER A 112 -5.21 7.76 5.43
N ASN A 113 -4.30 8.31 6.22
CA ASN A 113 -3.13 7.58 6.75
C ASN A 113 -3.52 6.48 7.76
N ALA A 114 -4.53 6.72 8.59
CA ALA A 114 -5.07 5.67 9.47
C ALA A 114 -5.67 4.52 8.65
N VAL A 115 -6.49 4.86 7.64
CA VAL A 115 -7.18 3.84 6.81
C VAL A 115 -6.21 3.06 5.94
N ILE A 116 -5.21 3.70 5.32
CA ILE A 116 -4.18 2.95 4.58
C ILE A 116 -3.37 2.05 5.52
N GLY A 117 -3.12 2.44 6.78
CA GLY A 117 -2.50 1.56 7.77
C GLY A 117 -3.31 0.28 8.03
N ILE A 118 -4.63 0.41 8.17
CA ILE A 118 -5.55 -0.72 8.31
C ILE A 118 -5.53 -1.59 7.04
N SER A 119 -5.66 -0.96 5.87
CA SER A 119 -5.66 -1.63 4.57
C SER A 119 -4.33 -2.35 4.28
N ALA A 120 -3.20 -1.77 4.67
CA ALA A 120 -1.88 -2.38 4.58
C ALA A 120 -1.80 -3.63 5.47
N GLY A 121 -2.40 -3.58 6.67
CA GLY A 121 -2.57 -4.72 7.59
C GLY A 121 -3.14 -5.93 6.88
N PHE A 122 -4.28 -5.70 6.23
CA PHE A 122 -4.99 -6.72 5.48
C PHE A 122 -4.24 -7.18 4.22
N LEU A 123 -3.69 -6.25 3.44
CA LEU A 123 -2.99 -6.55 2.19
C LEU A 123 -1.74 -7.41 2.44
N TRP A 124 -0.88 -7.02 3.37
CA TRP A 124 0.35 -7.76 3.66
C TRP A 124 0.08 -9.11 4.29
N THR A 125 -0.95 -9.21 5.15
CA THR A 125 -1.34 -10.51 5.72
C THR A 125 -1.90 -11.44 4.64
N ALA A 126 -2.75 -10.93 3.75
CA ALA A 126 -3.29 -11.71 2.63
C ALA A 126 -2.17 -12.17 1.67
N GLN A 127 -1.24 -11.27 1.34
CA GLN A 127 -0.07 -11.58 0.52
C GLN A 127 0.79 -12.67 1.16
N GLY A 128 1.08 -12.56 2.46
CA GLY A 128 1.86 -13.55 3.19
C GLY A 128 1.19 -14.92 3.18
N GLN A 129 -0.12 -14.99 3.38
CA GLN A 129 -0.88 -16.24 3.27
C GLN A 129 -0.81 -16.83 1.85
N MET A 130 -0.96 -16.02 0.80
CA MET A 130 -0.89 -16.49 -0.59
C MET A 130 0.49 -17.02 -0.97
N CYS A 131 1.56 -16.30 -0.60
CA CYS A 131 2.93 -16.75 -0.82
C CYS A 131 3.27 -18.02 -0.05
N MET A 132 2.62 -18.26 1.09
CA MET A 132 2.82 -19.47 1.88
C MET A 132 1.97 -20.66 1.41
N ALA A 133 0.78 -20.42 0.85
CA ALA A 133 -0.19 -21.46 0.52
C ALA A 133 -0.15 -21.93 -0.96
N TYR A 134 0.32 -21.10 -1.90
CA TYR A 134 0.21 -21.41 -3.34
C TYR A 134 1.40 -22.17 -3.95
N PRO A 135 2.67 -21.94 -3.55
CA PRO A 135 3.82 -22.66 -4.11
C PRO A 135 4.07 -24.01 -3.41
N THR A 136 4.66 -24.97 -4.13
CA THR A 136 5.29 -26.15 -3.53
C THR A 136 6.52 -25.74 -2.72
N SER A 137 6.88 -26.50 -1.67
CA SER A 137 7.99 -26.18 -0.76
C SER A 137 9.32 -25.88 -1.48
N GLU A 138 9.55 -26.51 -2.63
CA GLU A 138 10.74 -26.33 -3.47
C GLU A 138 10.75 -25.01 -4.27
N THR A 139 9.58 -24.46 -4.63
CA THR A 139 9.46 -23.27 -5.49
C THR A 139 9.04 -22.00 -4.74
N LYS A 140 8.72 -22.13 -3.44
CA LYS A 140 8.25 -21.05 -2.57
C LYS A 140 9.20 -19.85 -2.53
N GLY A 141 10.51 -20.10 -2.41
CA GLY A 141 11.52 -19.04 -2.37
C GLY A 141 11.57 -18.23 -3.68
N THR A 142 11.50 -18.91 -4.83
CA THR A 142 11.55 -18.26 -6.14
C THR A 142 10.31 -17.39 -6.40
N TYR A 143 9.12 -17.86 -6.03
CA TYR A 143 7.88 -17.09 -6.22
C TYR A 143 7.83 -15.88 -5.30
N PHE A 144 8.33 -16.03 -4.07
CA PHE A 144 8.51 -14.92 -3.14
C PHE A 144 9.52 -13.89 -3.67
N ALA A 145 10.62 -14.34 -4.26
CA ALA A 145 11.62 -13.47 -4.88
C ALA A 145 11.02 -12.68 -6.06
N TYR A 146 10.27 -13.32 -6.96
CA TYR A 146 9.60 -12.61 -8.07
C TYR A 146 8.66 -11.52 -7.56
N PHE A 147 7.87 -11.81 -6.53
CA PHE A 147 6.98 -10.82 -5.92
C PHE A 147 7.76 -9.60 -5.43
N TRP A 148 8.83 -9.82 -4.64
CA TRP A 148 9.61 -8.73 -4.06
C TRP A 148 10.42 -7.94 -5.09
N VAL A 149 10.93 -8.60 -6.13
CA VAL A 149 11.60 -7.91 -7.24
C VAL A 149 10.61 -6.97 -7.94
N ILE A 150 9.43 -7.48 -8.32
CA ILE A 150 8.40 -6.67 -8.98
C ILE A 150 7.94 -5.53 -8.08
N PHE A 151 7.68 -5.79 -6.79
CA PHE A 151 7.28 -4.76 -5.84
C PHE A 151 8.33 -3.64 -5.70
N ASN A 152 9.61 -3.99 -5.54
CA ASN A 152 10.67 -2.99 -5.38
C ASN A 152 10.90 -2.17 -6.65
N LEU A 153 10.67 -2.74 -7.85
CA LEU A 153 10.72 -1.96 -9.10
C LEU A 153 9.76 -0.76 -9.06
N GLY A 154 8.64 -0.85 -8.34
CA GLY A 154 7.71 0.28 -8.15
C GLY A 154 8.35 1.44 -7.38
N GLY A 155 9.09 1.10 -6.31
CA GLY A 155 9.89 2.09 -5.57
C GLY A 155 11.03 2.68 -6.41
N SER A 156 11.72 1.84 -7.20
CA SER A 156 12.78 2.31 -8.10
C SER A 156 12.26 3.30 -9.15
N LEU A 157 11.08 3.08 -9.73
CA LEU A 157 10.44 4.02 -10.65
C LEU A 157 10.08 5.34 -9.96
N GLY A 158 9.65 5.30 -8.70
CA GLY A 158 9.47 6.50 -7.89
C GLY A 158 10.75 7.31 -7.72
N GLY A 159 11.87 6.63 -7.46
CA GLY A 159 13.19 7.25 -7.43
C GLY A 159 13.55 7.93 -8.75
N PHE A 160 13.32 7.26 -9.89
CA PHE A 160 13.56 7.85 -11.21
C PHE A 160 12.68 9.09 -11.47
N LEU A 161 11.42 9.08 -11.03
CA LEU A 161 10.54 10.26 -11.15
C LEU A 161 11.01 11.43 -10.28
N SER A 162 11.67 11.17 -9.15
CA SER A 162 12.22 12.23 -8.29
C SER A 162 13.42 12.95 -8.88
N PHE A 163 14.12 12.34 -9.85
CA PHE A 163 15.27 12.95 -10.53
C PHE A 163 14.89 13.80 -11.75
N ALA A 164 13.66 13.66 -12.24
CA ALA A 164 13.13 14.38 -13.40
C ALA A 164 12.44 15.69 -12.98
#